data_AF-A0A9D9PP97-F1
#
_entry.id   AF-A0A9D9PP97-F1
#
_cell.length_a   1.000
_cell.length_b   1.000
_cell.length_c   1.000
_cell.angle_alpha   90.00
_cell.angle_beta   90.00
_cell.angle_gamma   90.00
#
_symmetry.space_group_name_H-M   'P 1'
#
loop_
_entity.id
_entity.type
_entity.pdbx_description
1 polymer ?
#
loop_
_entity_poly.entity_id
_entity_poly.type
_entity_poly.pdbx_seq_one_letter_code
_entity_poly.pdbx_strand_id
1 'polypeptide(L)'
;AIKKGCRRAADAAAAIGIGLQAFCIPGSVADRRKVGLGHGNLGKMLLEEDTECFAFLAGHESFAAAEGAIGIAEKANKVRKNPLRVILNGLGKDAAQIIARINGFTYVETEMDYHTGEVKEVFRKAYSEGLRAKVNCYGANDVTEGVAIMWKENVDVSITGNSTNPTRFQHPVAGTYKKERTDAGKKYFSVASGGGTGRTLHPDNMAAGPASYGMTDTMGRMHSDAQFAGSSSVPAHVEMMGLIGMGNNPMVGATVACAVAVEEAMKG
;
A
#
# COMPACT_ATOMS: atom_id res chain seq x y z
N ALA A 1 15.90 -16.50 5.78
CA ALA A 1 14.83 -17.23 6.48
C ALA A 1 15.29 -18.62 6.93
N ILE A 2 15.62 -19.53 6.01
CA ILE A 2 15.99 -20.94 6.32
C ILE A 2 17.11 -21.04 7.37
N LYS A 3 18.23 -20.33 7.18
CA LYS A 3 19.35 -20.33 8.15
C LYS A 3 18.95 -19.83 9.55
N LYS A 4 17.91 -18.98 9.65
CA LYS A 4 17.38 -18.48 10.92
C LYS A 4 16.32 -19.40 11.54
N GLY A 5 16.02 -20.54 10.91
CA GLY A 5 15.01 -21.48 11.39
C GLY A 5 13.59 -20.92 11.40
N CYS A 6 13.29 -19.91 10.56
CA CYS A 6 11.95 -19.32 10.49
C CYS A 6 10.93 -20.38 10.04
N ARG A 7 9.90 -20.62 10.87
CA ARG A 7 8.81 -21.56 10.57
C ARG A 7 7.52 -20.87 10.14
N ARG A 8 7.28 -19.65 10.63
CA ARG A 8 6.13 -18.82 10.26
C ARG A 8 6.49 -17.91 9.08
N ALA A 9 5.55 -17.70 8.17
CA ALA A 9 5.73 -16.82 7.02
C ALA A 9 6.04 -15.38 7.46
N ALA A 10 5.38 -14.88 8.51
CA ALA A 10 5.65 -13.55 9.07
C ALA A 10 7.13 -13.37 9.48
N ASP A 11 7.70 -14.36 10.17
CA ASP A 11 9.12 -14.35 10.58
C ASP A 11 10.06 -14.48 9.37
N ALA A 12 9.66 -15.28 8.38
CA ALA A 12 10.39 -15.44 7.14
C ALA A 12 10.42 -14.12 6.34
N ALA A 13 9.31 -13.39 6.24
CA ALA A 13 9.22 -12.09 5.58
C ALA A 13 10.13 -11.04 6.25
N ALA A 14 10.13 -10.98 7.58
CA ALA A 14 11.05 -10.11 8.32
C ALA A 14 12.52 -10.49 8.05
N ALA A 15 12.85 -11.78 8.01
CA ALA A 15 14.19 -12.26 7.69
C ALA A 15 14.61 -11.97 6.24
N ILE A 16 13.67 -12.03 5.28
CA ILE A 16 13.90 -11.61 3.88
C ILE A 16 14.20 -10.12 3.83
N GLY A 17 13.47 -9.29 4.59
CA GLY A 17 13.74 -7.85 4.69
C GLY A 17 15.16 -7.52 5.15
N ILE A 18 15.73 -8.30 6.07
CA ILE A 18 17.15 -8.15 6.48
C ILE A 18 18.08 -8.45 5.30
N GLY A 19 17.77 -9.46 4.49
CA GLY A 19 18.51 -9.76 3.26
C GLY A 19 18.42 -8.62 2.25
N LEU A 20 17.21 -8.11 1.99
CA LEU A 20 16.97 -6.95 1.13
C LEU A 20 17.74 -5.72 1.63
N GLN A 21 17.82 -5.53 2.95
CA GLN A 21 18.55 -4.41 3.53
C GLN A 21 20.06 -4.51 3.30
N ALA A 22 20.62 -5.72 3.25
CA ALA A 22 22.04 -5.93 2.99
C ALA A 22 22.45 -5.53 1.56
N PHE A 23 21.50 -5.48 0.62
CA PHE A 23 21.72 -4.97 -0.73
C PHE A 23 21.58 -3.45 -0.85
N CYS A 24 21.19 -2.75 0.22
CA CYS A 24 21.16 -1.29 0.22
C CYS A 24 22.59 -0.74 0.34
N ILE A 25 23.01 0.09 -0.61
CA ILE A 25 24.34 0.71 -0.62
C ILE A 25 24.52 1.58 0.65
N PRO A 26 25.60 1.42 1.42
CA PRO A 26 25.87 2.24 2.60
C PRO A 26 25.81 3.75 2.29
N GLY A 27 25.11 4.51 3.13
CA GLY A 27 24.96 5.96 2.96
C GLY A 27 23.93 6.40 1.90
N SER A 28 23.40 5.47 1.10
CA SER A 28 22.31 5.76 0.16
C SER A 28 21.00 6.11 0.88
N VAL A 29 20.06 6.70 0.14
CA VAL A 29 18.69 6.93 0.63
C VAL A 29 18.04 5.62 1.07
N ALA A 30 18.28 4.51 0.36
CA ALA A 30 17.72 3.20 0.67
C ALA A 30 18.27 2.64 1.99
N ASP A 31 19.57 2.82 2.26
CA ASP A 31 20.19 2.43 3.52
C ASP A 31 19.70 3.30 4.69
N ARG A 32 19.68 4.63 4.51
CA ARG A 32 19.24 5.56 5.56
C ARG A 32 17.77 5.36 5.94
N ARG A 33 16.90 5.10 4.96
CA ARG A 33 15.46 4.83 5.19
C ARG A 33 15.16 3.38 5.57
N LYS A 34 16.17 2.51 5.61
CA LYS A 34 16.04 1.08 5.90
C LYS A 34 14.98 0.41 5.02
N VAL A 35 15.04 0.67 3.70
CA VAL A 35 14.03 0.25 2.71
C VAL A 35 13.84 -1.26 2.69
N GLY A 36 14.92 -2.05 2.81
CA GLY A 36 14.82 -3.51 2.85
C GLY A 36 14.09 -4.00 4.09
N LEU A 37 14.38 -3.43 5.27
CA LEU A 37 13.63 -3.72 6.49
C LEU A 37 12.16 -3.31 6.38
N GLY A 38 11.89 -2.15 5.76
CA GLY A 38 10.54 -1.69 5.48
C GLY A 38 9.73 -2.68 4.63
N HIS A 39 10.34 -3.25 3.57
CA HIS A 39 9.69 -4.29 2.75
C HIS A 39 9.39 -5.56 3.55
N GLY A 40 10.37 -6.03 4.35
CA GLY A 40 10.16 -7.20 5.20
C GLY A 40 9.09 -6.98 6.27
N ASN A 41 9.04 -5.78 6.86
CA ASN A 41 8.03 -5.42 7.86
C ASN A 41 6.63 -5.34 7.24
N LEU A 42 6.49 -4.73 6.06
CA LEU A 42 5.22 -4.74 5.34
C LEU A 42 4.77 -6.17 5.04
N GLY A 43 5.66 -6.99 4.47
CA GLY A 43 5.37 -8.40 4.20
C GLY A 43 4.96 -9.16 5.46
N LYS A 44 5.65 -8.92 6.59
CA LYS A 44 5.30 -9.47 7.90
C LYS A 44 3.89 -9.06 8.32
N MET A 45 3.58 -7.75 8.31
CA MET A 45 2.27 -7.24 8.73
C MET A 45 1.12 -7.88 7.94
N LEU A 46 1.29 -8.05 6.62
CA LEU A 46 0.28 -8.67 5.76
C LEU A 46 0.08 -10.17 6.03
N LEU A 47 1.03 -10.83 6.69
CA LEU A 47 0.99 -12.25 7.05
C LEU A 47 0.54 -12.49 8.50
N GLU A 48 0.52 -11.46 9.36
CA GLU A 48 0.06 -11.57 10.74
C GLU A 48 -1.47 -11.48 10.85
N GLU A 49 -2.08 -12.31 11.69
CA GLU A 49 -3.54 -12.35 11.87
C GLU A 49 -4.09 -11.03 12.43
N ASP A 50 -3.30 -10.28 13.19
CA ASP A 50 -3.67 -8.97 13.75
C ASP A 50 -3.92 -7.90 12.67
N THR A 51 -3.49 -8.14 11.43
CA THR A 51 -3.81 -7.28 10.28
C THR A 51 -5.02 -7.85 9.57
N GLU A 52 -6.17 -7.19 9.64
CA GLU A 52 -7.42 -7.66 9.05
C GLU A 52 -7.74 -6.95 7.73
N CYS A 53 -7.37 -5.67 7.62
CA CYS A 53 -7.69 -4.85 6.46
C CYS A 53 -6.45 -4.16 5.88
N PHE A 54 -6.26 -4.36 4.57
CA PHE A 54 -5.21 -3.76 3.78
C PHE A 54 -5.78 -2.82 2.72
N ALA A 55 -5.38 -1.55 2.76
CA ALA A 55 -5.83 -0.54 1.80
C ALA A 55 -4.74 -0.18 0.79
N PHE A 56 -5.12 -0.12 -0.48
CA PHE A 56 -4.38 0.63 -1.49
C PHE A 56 -5.00 2.00 -1.67
N LEU A 57 -4.25 3.03 -1.24
CA LEU A 57 -4.57 4.41 -1.55
C LEU A 57 -4.05 4.69 -2.97
N ALA A 58 -4.89 4.41 -3.95
CA ALA A 58 -4.53 4.31 -5.35
C ALA A 58 -4.54 5.66 -6.07
N GLY A 59 -3.57 5.87 -6.97
CA GLY A 59 -3.47 7.05 -7.83
C GLY A 59 -3.54 6.71 -9.32
N HIS A 60 -2.92 7.49 -10.21
CA HIS A 60 -3.15 7.36 -11.66
C HIS A 60 -2.63 6.04 -12.26
N GLU A 61 -1.79 5.31 -11.53
CA GLU A 61 -1.26 3.98 -11.88
C GLU A 61 -2.16 2.82 -11.36
N SER A 62 -3.44 3.10 -11.07
CA SER A 62 -4.36 2.23 -10.34
C SER A 62 -4.50 0.80 -10.87
N PHE A 63 -4.42 0.58 -12.19
CA PHE A 63 -4.62 -0.74 -12.77
C PHE A 63 -3.53 -1.74 -12.35
N ALA A 64 -2.26 -1.35 -12.42
CA ALA A 64 -1.16 -2.21 -11.99
C ALA A 64 -1.12 -2.37 -10.45
N ALA A 65 -1.52 -1.33 -9.72
CA ALA A 65 -1.59 -1.39 -8.26
C ALA A 65 -2.69 -2.35 -7.77
N ALA A 66 -3.86 -2.35 -8.43
CA ALA A 66 -4.97 -3.25 -8.16
C ALA A 66 -4.60 -4.72 -8.32
N GLU A 67 -3.99 -5.10 -9.45
CA GLU A 67 -3.56 -6.49 -9.69
C GLU A 67 -2.47 -6.93 -8.70
N GLY A 68 -1.53 -6.03 -8.37
CA GLY A 68 -0.53 -6.30 -7.33
C GLY A 68 -1.15 -6.54 -5.95
N ALA A 69 -2.19 -5.77 -5.59
CA ALA A 69 -2.91 -5.91 -4.33
C ALA A 69 -3.55 -7.29 -4.15
N ILE A 70 -4.25 -7.74 -5.19
CA ILE A 70 -4.90 -9.05 -5.21
C ILE A 70 -3.86 -10.15 -5.07
N GLY A 71 -2.78 -10.09 -5.88
CA GLY A 71 -1.75 -11.11 -5.87
C GLY A 71 -1.09 -11.24 -4.50
N ILE A 72 -0.82 -10.12 -3.83
CA ILE A 72 -0.29 -10.11 -2.46
C ILE A 72 -1.27 -10.77 -1.48
N ALA A 73 -2.54 -10.38 -1.50
CA ALA A 73 -3.54 -10.92 -0.59
C ALA A 73 -3.81 -12.40 -0.84
N GLU A 74 -3.88 -12.84 -2.08
CA GLU A 74 -4.07 -14.26 -2.45
C GLU A 74 -2.93 -15.11 -1.90
N LYS A 75 -1.67 -14.68 -2.07
CA LYS A 75 -0.52 -15.40 -1.52
C LYS A 75 -0.53 -15.39 0.00
N ALA A 76 -0.77 -14.24 0.64
CA ALA A 76 -0.85 -14.15 2.10
C ALA A 76 -1.93 -15.07 2.67
N ASN A 77 -3.10 -15.13 2.02
CA ASN A 77 -4.25 -15.91 2.48
C ASN A 77 -4.05 -17.44 2.41
N LYS A 78 -2.97 -17.94 1.81
CA LYS A 78 -2.63 -19.38 1.84
C LYS A 78 -2.25 -19.89 3.23
N VAL A 79 -1.65 -19.02 4.05
CA VAL A 79 -1.14 -19.39 5.39
C VAL A 79 -1.93 -18.75 6.52
N ARG A 80 -2.82 -17.79 6.19
CA ARG A 80 -3.68 -17.12 7.16
C ARG A 80 -4.93 -17.97 7.46
N LYS A 81 -5.42 -17.83 8.69
CA LYS A 81 -6.71 -18.37 9.12
C LYS A 81 -7.85 -17.46 8.66
N ASN A 82 -7.70 -16.15 8.88
CA ASN A 82 -8.65 -15.14 8.45
C ASN A 82 -8.14 -14.47 7.16
N PRO A 83 -8.89 -14.58 6.04
CA PRO A 83 -8.50 -13.92 4.80
C PRO A 83 -8.37 -12.41 4.99
N LEU A 84 -7.23 -11.86 4.57
CA LEU A 84 -6.96 -10.44 4.55
C LEU A 84 -7.97 -9.74 3.63
N ARG A 85 -8.68 -8.74 4.16
CA ARG A 85 -9.59 -7.89 3.38
C ARG A 85 -8.78 -6.84 2.64
N VAL A 86 -9.12 -6.61 1.39
CA VAL A 86 -8.44 -5.61 0.55
C VAL A 86 -9.42 -4.55 0.10
N ILE A 87 -9.04 -3.29 0.25
CA ILE A 87 -9.80 -2.16 -0.26
C ILE A 87 -8.96 -1.26 -1.16
N LEU A 88 -9.61 -0.59 -2.10
CA LEU A 88 -9.05 0.54 -2.84
C LEU A 88 -9.75 1.82 -2.38
N ASN A 89 -8.99 2.89 -2.19
CA ASN A 89 -9.46 4.22 -1.83
C ASN A 89 -8.50 5.28 -2.43
N GLY A 90 -8.79 6.57 -2.30
CA GLY A 90 -7.95 7.67 -2.82
C GLY A 90 -8.15 7.99 -4.31
N LEU A 91 -9.27 7.51 -4.87
CA LEU A 91 -9.72 7.72 -6.25
C LEU A 91 -10.97 8.59 -6.26
N GLY A 92 -11.22 9.34 -7.33
CA GLY A 92 -12.56 9.92 -7.55
C GLY A 92 -13.59 8.82 -7.84
N LYS A 93 -14.87 9.09 -7.56
CA LYS A 93 -15.98 8.11 -7.70
C LYS A 93 -16.08 7.48 -9.09
N ASP A 94 -16.01 8.30 -10.14
CA ASP A 94 -16.02 7.81 -11.53
C ASP A 94 -14.84 6.88 -11.84
N ALA A 95 -13.64 7.26 -11.38
CA ALA A 95 -12.44 6.45 -11.59
C ALA A 95 -12.55 5.12 -10.83
N ALA A 96 -13.04 5.16 -9.59
CA ALA A 96 -13.25 3.96 -8.78
C ALA A 96 -14.25 2.99 -9.42
N GLN A 97 -15.36 3.51 -9.99
CA GLN A 97 -16.34 2.67 -10.70
C GLN A 97 -15.75 2.01 -11.94
N ILE A 98 -15.00 2.76 -12.75
CA ILE A 98 -14.32 2.24 -13.96
C ILE A 98 -13.30 1.17 -13.59
N ILE A 99 -12.45 1.43 -12.61
CA ILE A 99 -11.44 0.48 -12.11
C ILE A 99 -12.12 -0.77 -11.57
N ALA A 100 -13.18 -0.61 -10.78
CA ALA A 100 -13.90 -1.76 -10.24
C ALA A 100 -14.50 -2.63 -11.35
N ARG A 101 -15.11 -1.99 -12.35
CA ARG A 101 -15.69 -2.69 -13.49
C ARG A 101 -14.66 -3.46 -14.31
N ILE A 102 -13.51 -2.84 -14.61
CA ILE A 102 -12.47 -3.47 -15.44
C ILE A 102 -11.79 -4.63 -14.70
N ASN A 103 -11.54 -4.48 -13.40
CA ASN A 103 -10.83 -5.50 -12.62
C ASN A 103 -11.74 -6.56 -11.99
N GLY A 104 -13.07 -6.39 -12.05
CA GLY A 104 -14.04 -7.29 -11.43
C GLY A 104 -14.22 -7.09 -9.93
N PHE A 105 -13.95 -5.89 -9.42
CA PHE A 105 -14.10 -5.60 -7.99
C PHE A 105 -15.55 -5.25 -7.63
N THR A 106 -15.81 -5.12 -6.33
CA THR A 106 -17.05 -4.51 -5.85
C THR A 106 -16.88 -3.01 -5.75
N TYR A 107 -17.58 -2.25 -6.59
CA TYR A 107 -17.68 -0.80 -6.43
C TYR A 107 -18.60 -0.49 -5.26
N VAL A 108 -18.12 0.38 -4.37
CA VAL A 108 -18.87 0.88 -3.23
C VAL A 108 -18.86 2.40 -3.28
N GLU A 109 -20.02 2.98 -3.53
CA GLU A 109 -20.21 4.41 -3.52
C GLU A 109 -20.66 4.86 -2.13
N THR A 110 -19.99 5.89 -1.63
CA THR A 110 -20.33 6.50 -0.35
C THR A 110 -20.86 7.91 -0.52
N GLU A 111 -21.52 8.40 0.53
CA GLU A 111 -21.84 9.80 0.71
C GLU A 111 -21.39 10.21 2.12
N MET A 112 -20.71 11.36 2.20
CA MET A 112 -20.18 11.91 3.44
C MET A 112 -21.24 12.80 4.10
N ASP A 113 -21.58 12.48 5.34
CA ASP A 113 -22.39 13.34 6.19
C ASP A 113 -21.47 14.29 6.96
N TYR A 114 -21.31 15.52 6.46
CA TYR A 114 -20.40 16.51 7.07
C TYR A 114 -20.87 17.00 8.44
N HIS A 115 -22.13 16.78 8.82
CA HIS A 115 -22.62 17.15 10.15
C HIS A 115 -22.19 16.14 11.22
N THR A 116 -22.19 14.84 10.88
CA THR A 116 -21.83 13.77 11.82
C THR A 116 -20.39 13.28 11.67
N GLY A 117 -19.76 13.49 10.52
CA GLY A 117 -18.46 12.92 10.20
C GLY A 117 -18.52 11.47 9.68
N GLU A 118 -19.71 10.95 9.38
CA GLU A 118 -19.91 9.55 9.00
C GLU A 118 -20.09 9.36 7.49
N VAL A 119 -19.59 8.24 6.96
CA VAL A 119 -19.82 7.82 5.57
C VAL A 119 -20.91 6.77 5.47
N LYS A 120 -21.90 7.02 4.61
CA LYS A 120 -22.99 6.10 4.30
C LYS A 120 -22.75 5.44 2.96
N GLU A 121 -23.05 4.15 2.85
CA GLU A 121 -23.07 3.47 1.54
C GLU A 121 -24.37 3.81 0.82
N VAL A 122 -24.25 4.40 -0.38
CA VAL A 122 -25.41 4.74 -1.22
C VAL A 122 -25.56 3.78 -2.40
N PHE A 123 -24.48 3.10 -2.80
CA PHE A 123 -24.52 2.10 -3.86
C PHE A 123 -23.44 1.02 -3.67
N ARG A 124 -23.77 -0.23 -4.02
CA ARG A 124 -22.85 -1.35 -4.01
C ARG A 124 -23.11 -2.27 -5.21
N LYS A 125 -22.06 -2.58 -5.98
CA LYS A 125 -22.15 -3.51 -7.10
C LYS A 125 -20.86 -4.30 -7.29
N ALA A 126 -20.98 -5.63 -7.21
CA ALA A 126 -19.93 -6.55 -7.65
C ALA A 126 -19.93 -6.67 -9.19
N TYR A 127 -18.77 -6.52 -9.81
CA TYR A 127 -18.60 -6.67 -11.26
C TYR A 127 -18.06 -8.03 -11.70
N SER A 128 -17.71 -8.91 -10.75
CA SER A 128 -17.38 -10.32 -11.01
C SER A 128 -17.88 -11.21 -9.87
N GLU A 129 -17.57 -12.50 -9.96
CA GLU A 129 -17.68 -13.46 -8.87
C GLU A 129 -16.29 -13.84 -8.32
N GLY A 130 -16.23 -14.54 -7.19
CA GLY A 130 -14.98 -15.07 -6.63
C GLY A 130 -14.15 -14.07 -5.82
N LEU A 131 -12.81 -14.23 -5.83
CA LEU A 131 -11.90 -13.43 -4.99
C LEU A 131 -11.84 -11.96 -5.38
N ARG A 132 -11.92 -11.65 -6.68
CA ARG A 132 -11.90 -10.26 -7.18
C ARG A 132 -13.08 -9.45 -6.64
N ALA A 133 -14.27 -10.06 -6.58
CA ALA A 133 -15.46 -9.46 -6.02
C ALA A 133 -15.35 -9.11 -4.52
N LYS A 134 -14.41 -9.72 -3.77
CA LYS A 134 -14.19 -9.42 -2.35
C LYS A 134 -13.38 -8.15 -2.11
N VAL A 135 -12.81 -7.56 -3.16
CA VAL A 135 -12.10 -6.28 -3.09
C VAL A 135 -13.13 -5.16 -3.18
N ASN A 136 -13.23 -4.34 -2.12
CA ASN A 136 -14.08 -3.15 -2.14
C ASN A 136 -13.30 -1.98 -2.76
N CYS A 137 -13.82 -1.41 -3.84
CA CYS A 137 -13.24 -0.26 -4.51
C CYS A 137 -14.10 0.98 -4.22
N TYR A 138 -13.57 1.86 -3.38
CA TYR A 138 -14.18 3.12 -2.99
C TYR A 138 -13.64 4.28 -3.83
N GLY A 139 -14.52 5.24 -4.09
CA GLY A 139 -14.12 6.57 -4.55
C GLY A 139 -14.54 7.64 -3.54
N ALA A 140 -13.69 8.64 -3.35
CA ALA A 140 -13.91 9.77 -2.46
C ALA A 140 -13.72 11.08 -3.23
N ASN A 141 -14.62 12.04 -3.01
CA ASN A 141 -14.54 13.36 -3.63
C ASN A 141 -13.68 14.35 -2.83
N ASP A 142 -13.37 14.03 -1.58
CA ASP A 142 -12.46 14.80 -0.73
C ASP A 142 -11.71 13.93 0.29
N VAL A 143 -10.79 14.57 1.02
CA VAL A 143 -9.95 13.92 2.05
C VAL A 143 -10.80 13.35 3.19
N THR A 144 -11.83 14.07 3.63
CA THR A 144 -12.66 13.71 4.79
C THR A 144 -13.44 12.44 4.51
N GLU A 145 -14.08 12.35 3.34
CA GLU A 145 -14.75 11.13 2.88
C GLU A 145 -13.75 9.97 2.79
N GLY A 146 -12.56 10.23 2.23
CA GLY A 146 -11.48 9.25 2.13
C GLY A 146 -11.03 8.71 3.49
N VAL A 147 -10.88 9.57 4.51
CA VAL A 147 -10.51 9.19 5.88
C VAL A 147 -11.63 8.40 6.55
N ALA A 148 -12.87 8.84 6.40
CA ALA A 148 -14.03 8.17 6.96
C ALA A 148 -14.23 6.76 6.37
N ILE A 149 -13.93 6.54 5.08
CA ILE A 149 -13.86 5.20 4.48
C ILE A 149 -12.81 4.33 5.16
N MET A 150 -11.62 4.88 5.46
CA MET A 150 -10.55 4.12 6.15
C MET A 150 -10.98 3.68 7.56
N TRP A 151 -11.73 4.54 8.27
CA TRP A 151 -12.34 4.21 9.56
C TRP A 151 -13.44 3.16 9.44
N LYS A 152 -14.35 3.32 8.48
CA LYS A 152 -15.44 2.38 8.19
C LYS A 152 -14.91 0.96 7.95
N GLU A 153 -13.83 0.84 7.19
CA GLU A 153 -13.21 -0.46 6.88
C GLU A 153 -12.22 -0.96 7.95
N ASN A 154 -11.94 -0.12 8.96
CA ASN A 154 -10.96 -0.37 10.03
C ASN A 154 -9.60 -0.77 9.47
N VAL A 155 -9.02 0.06 8.59
CA VAL A 155 -7.77 -0.24 7.89
C VAL A 155 -6.59 -0.32 8.87
N ASP A 156 -5.81 -1.40 8.78
CA ASP A 156 -4.63 -1.65 9.62
C ASP A 156 -3.32 -1.35 8.90
N VAL A 157 -3.27 -1.64 7.60
CA VAL A 157 -2.10 -1.42 6.75
C VAL A 157 -2.53 -0.69 5.49
N SER A 158 -1.71 0.24 4.99
CA SER A 158 -1.93 0.75 3.63
C SER A 158 -0.65 1.05 2.87
N ILE A 159 -0.75 1.01 1.55
CA ILE A 159 0.25 1.56 0.64
C ILE A 159 -0.35 2.76 -0.10
N THR A 160 0.32 3.91 -0.05
CA THR A 160 0.00 5.05 -0.92
C THR A 160 0.74 4.90 -2.26
N GLY A 161 -0.02 4.83 -3.35
CA GLY A 161 0.51 4.87 -4.71
C GLY A 161 0.77 6.30 -5.21
N ASN A 162 1.29 6.43 -6.43
CA ASN A 162 1.55 7.74 -7.03
C ASN A 162 0.33 8.27 -7.79
N SER A 163 0.18 9.59 -7.82
CA SER A 163 -0.88 10.27 -8.57
C SER A 163 -0.34 11.35 -9.49
N THR A 164 -0.63 11.33 -10.80
CA THR A 164 -0.26 12.47 -11.66
C THR A 164 -1.10 13.74 -11.39
N ASN A 165 -2.24 13.68 -10.69
CA ASN A 165 -3.05 14.86 -10.36
C ASN A 165 -2.95 15.22 -8.87
N PRO A 166 -2.57 16.47 -8.52
CA PRO A 166 -2.53 17.00 -7.15
C PRO A 166 -3.87 16.96 -6.40
N THR A 167 -5.00 16.88 -7.09
CA THR A 167 -6.31 16.81 -6.44
C THR A 167 -6.60 15.44 -5.83
N ARG A 168 -5.67 14.48 -5.88
CA ARG A 168 -5.87 13.14 -5.30
C ARG A 168 -5.36 13.04 -3.86
N PHE A 169 -6.27 12.64 -3.00
CA PHE A 169 -6.21 12.77 -1.55
C PHE A 169 -5.36 11.73 -0.82
N GLN A 170 -4.50 10.95 -1.48
CA GLN A 170 -3.86 9.76 -0.88
C GLN A 170 -3.00 10.07 0.34
N HIS A 171 -2.01 10.97 0.22
CA HIS A 171 -1.15 11.33 1.34
C HIS A 171 -1.91 12.09 2.44
N PRO A 172 -2.79 13.06 2.13
CA PRO A 172 -3.66 13.66 3.14
C PRO A 172 -4.53 12.63 3.87
N VAL A 173 -5.16 11.69 3.16
CA VAL A 173 -5.97 10.62 3.76
C VAL A 173 -5.13 9.75 4.68
N ALA A 174 -3.97 9.27 4.21
CA ALA A 174 -3.07 8.44 5.02
C ALA A 174 -2.57 9.19 6.26
N GLY A 175 -2.20 10.47 6.12
CA GLY A 175 -1.68 11.30 7.19
C GLY A 175 -2.73 11.63 8.26
N THR A 176 -3.91 12.08 7.83
CA THR A 176 -5.02 12.35 8.75
C THR A 176 -5.45 11.07 9.46
N TYR A 177 -5.65 9.98 8.71
CA TYR A 177 -6.02 8.69 9.31
C TYR A 177 -4.96 8.16 10.30
N LYS A 178 -3.65 8.34 10.01
CA LYS A 178 -2.57 7.99 10.95
C LYS A 178 -2.66 8.77 12.25
N LYS A 179 -2.90 10.08 12.17
CA LYS A 179 -3.06 10.92 13.35
C LYS A 179 -4.24 10.48 14.19
N GLU A 180 -5.40 10.32 13.58
CA GLU A 180 -6.64 9.93 14.27
C GLU A 180 -6.54 8.52 14.88
N ARG A 181 -5.94 7.56 14.17
CA ARG A 181 -5.66 6.21 14.73
C ARG A 181 -4.77 6.29 15.95
N THR A 182 -3.71 7.08 15.89
CA THR A 182 -2.78 7.26 17.01
C THR A 182 -3.47 7.87 18.23
N ASP A 183 -4.28 8.90 18.02
CA ASP A 183 -5.05 9.56 19.10
C ASP A 183 -6.09 8.62 19.73
N ALA A 184 -6.67 7.73 18.93
CA ALA A 184 -7.57 6.68 19.40
C ALA A 184 -6.85 5.45 19.99
N GLY A 185 -5.51 5.47 20.11
CA GLY A 185 -4.71 4.35 20.60
C GLY A 185 -4.72 3.11 19.70
N LYS A 186 -5.09 3.27 18.42
CA LYS A 186 -5.15 2.19 17.43
C LYS A 186 -3.89 2.16 16.56
N LYS A 187 -3.40 0.95 16.29
CA LYS A 187 -2.25 0.75 15.39
C LYS A 187 -2.66 0.98 13.95
N TYR A 188 -1.78 1.57 13.15
CA TYR A 188 -1.93 1.66 11.71
C TYR A 188 -0.52 1.74 11.11
N PHE A 189 -0.23 0.91 10.12
CA PHE A 189 1.06 0.86 9.44
C PHE A 189 0.91 1.40 8.02
N SER A 190 1.55 2.54 7.75
CA SER A 190 1.42 3.24 6.49
C SER A 190 2.72 3.17 5.71
N VAL A 191 2.61 2.86 4.43
CA VAL A 191 3.75 2.80 3.51
C VAL A 191 3.60 3.85 2.44
N ALA A 192 4.61 4.70 2.32
CA ALA A 192 4.74 5.60 1.19
C ALA A 192 5.56 4.92 0.09
N SER A 193 4.91 4.47 -0.99
CA SER A 193 5.60 3.85 -2.11
C SER A 193 6.34 4.91 -2.91
N GLY A 194 7.68 4.89 -2.83
CA GLY A 194 8.52 5.96 -3.35
C GLY A 194 8.60 6.09 -4.86
N GLY A 195 7.96 5.21 -5.65
CA GLY A 195 7.99 5.22 -7.13
C GLY A 195 7.70 6.60 -7.75
N GLY A 196 7.12 7.50 -6.96
CA GLY A 196 6.85 8.86 -7.32
C GLY A 196 6.91 9.80 -6.14
N THR A 197 7.99 9.77 -5.32
CA THR A 197 8.41 11.01 -4.64
C THR A 197 8.64 12.16 -5.63
N GLY A 198 8.51 11.94 -6.95
CA GLY A 198 8.36 12.94 -8.00
C GLY A 198 7.10 12.95 -8.85
N ARG A 199 6.16 12.03 -8.64
CA ARG A 199 5.01 11.86 -9.56
C ARG A 199 3.68 12.22 -8.94
N THR A 200 3.52 12.17 -7.60
CA THR A 200 2.29 12.59 -6.90
C THR A 200 1.92 14.05 -7.19
N LEU A 201 2.94 14.83 -7.54
CA LEU A 201 2.87 16.17 -8.07
C LEU A 201 3.71 16.19 -9.34
N HIS A 202 3.28 15.52 -10.41
CA HIS A 202 4.09 15.46 -11.63
C HIS A 202 4.52 16.88 -12.04
N PRO A 203 5.81 17.15 -12.27
CA PRO A 203 6.34 18.49 -12.51
C PRO A 203 5.56 19.26 -13.57
N ASP A 204 5.16 18.54 -14.64
CA ASP A 204 4.41 19.10 -15.76
C ASP A 204 2.96 19.42 -15.41
N ASN A 205 2.36 18.68 -14.48
CA ASN A 205 0.97 18.89 -14.06
C ASN A 205 0.85 19.99 -13.00
N MET A 206 1.92 20.19 -12.21
CA MET A 206 2.00 21.22 -11.18
C MET A 206 2.65 22.51 -11.65
N ALA A 207 3.26 22.51 -12.84
CA ALA A 207 4.16 23.57 -13.31
C ALA A 207 5.24 23.98 -12.28
N ALA A 208 5.58 23.09 -11.35
CA ALA A 208 6.47 23.35 -10.22
C ALA A 208 7.89 22.78 -10.42
N GLY A 209 8.13 22.13 -11.56
CA GLY A 209 9.44 21.57 -11.88
C GLY A 209 9.93 20.59 -10.80
N PRO A 210 11.25 20.53 -10.55
CA PRO A 210 11.84 19.66 -9.53
C PRO A 210 11.37 19.90 -8.08
N ALA A 211 10.75 21.05 -7.77
CA ALA A 211 10.27 21.33 -6.41
C ALA A 211 9.12 20.39 -5.97
N SER A 212 8.34 19.90 -6.94
CA SER A 212 7.24 18.99 -6.68
C SER A 212 7.69 17.64 -6.09
N TYR A 213 8.96 17.27 -6.32
CA TYR A 213 9.55 16.07 -5.78
C TYR A 213 9.75 16.20 -4.25
N GLY A 214 10.30 17.34 -3.80
CA GLY A 214 10.52 17.60 -2.38
C GLY A 214 9.21 17.63 -1.59
N MET A 215 8.14 18.18 -2.18
CA MET A 215 6.82 18.22 -1.55
C MET A 215 6.22 16.81 -1.40
N THR A 216 6.34 15.96 -2.41
CA THR A 216 5.85 14.57 -2.31
C THR A 216 6.66 13.75 -1.29
N ASP A 217 7.99 13.91 -1.27
CA ASP A 217 8.83 13.26 -0.27
C ASP A 217 8.46 13.69 1.16
N THR A 218 8.19 14.99 1.33
CA THR A 218 7.73 15.56 2.62
C THR A 218 6.40 14.94 3.01
N MET A 219 5.42 14.90 2.11
CA MET A 219 4.09 14.35 2.40
C MET A 219 4.16 12.88 2.81
N GLY A 220 4.96 12.06 2.11
CA GLY A 220 5.15 10.66 2.48
C GLY A 220 5.70 10.49 3.90
N ARG A 221 6.67 11.31 4.29
CA ARG A 221 7.28 11.28 5.64
C ARG A 221 6.32 11.67 6.76
N MET A 222 5.23 12.39 6.48
CA MET A 222 4.26 12.78 7.51
C MET A 222 3.51 11.58 8.10
N HIS A 223 3.39 10.48 7.34
CA HIS A 223 2.56 9.35 7.73
C HIS A 223 3.27 7.99 7.69
N SER A 224 4.32 7.85 6.87
CA SER A 224 4.89 6.55 6.56
C SER A 224 5.72 5.96 7.70
N ASP A 225 5.42 4.72 8.08
CA ASP A 225 6.29 3.87 8.91
C ASP A 225 7.39 3.20 8.06
N ALA A 226 7.12 3.01 6.76
CA ALA A 226 8.12 2.64 5.77
C ALA A 226 7.97 3.53 4.53
N GLN A 227 9.07 4.15 4.12
CA GLN A 227 9.13 4.91 2.89
C GLN A 227 10.02 4.19 1.90
N PHE A 228 9.41 3.62 0.87
CA PHE A 228 10.20 3.06 -0.23
C PHE A 228 10.82 4.20 -1.04
N ALA A 229 11.92 3.94 -1.73
CA ALA A 229 12.51 4.92 -2.62
C ALA A 229 11.91 4.78 -4.03
N GLY A 230 12.10 5.81 -4.85
CA GLY A 230 11.57 5.87 -6.20
C GLY A 230 12.50 5.31 -7.23
N SER A 231 11.96 4.55 -8.18
CA SER A 231 12.70 4.04 -9.33
C SER A 231 13.27 5.15 -10.21
N SER A 232 12.72 6.38 -10.15
CA SER A 232 13.11 7.49 -11.00
C SER A 232 13.92 8.61 -10.32
N SER A 233 14.13 8.58 -9.00
CA SER A 233 14.68 9.74 -8.27
C SER A 233 16.06 9.54 -7.64
N VAL A 234 16.63 8.33 -7.62
CA VAL A 234 17.96 8.10 -7.02
C VAL A 234 18.72 6.95 -7.72
N PRO A 235 19.87 7.21 -8.40
CA PRO A 235 20.69 6.17 -9.03
C PRO A 235 21.07 5.00 -8.11
N ALA A 236 21.23 5.25 -6.80
CA ALA A 236 21.55 4.22 -5.80
C ALA A 236 20.38 3.30 -5.43
N HIS A 237 19.12 3.70 -5.67
CA HIS A 237 17.96 2.81 -5.49
C HIS A 237 17.73 1.93 -6.74
N VAL A 238 18.15 2.44 -7.89
CA VAL A 238 18.18 1.70 -9.17
C VAL A 238 19.15 0.52 -9.10
N GLU A 239 20.16 0.52 -8.23
CA GLU A 239 21.03 -0.66 -8.08
C GLU A 239 20.38 -1.82 -7.34
N MET A 240 19.68 -1.62 -6.22
CA MET A 240 18.94 -2.71 -5.56
C MET A 240 17.79 -3.20 -6.45
N MET A 241 17.01 -2.27 -7.02
CA MET A 241 15.93 -2.63 -7.95
C MET A 241 16.44 -3.19 -9.28
N GLY A 242 17.61 -2.77 -9.73
CA GLY A 242 18.24 -3.24 -10.97
C GLY A 242 18.93 -4.58 -10.80
N LEU A 243 19.55 -4.83 -9.64
CA LEU A 243 20.10 -6.13 -9.28
C LEU A 243 19.00 -7.18 -9.07
N ILE A 244 17.92 -6.80 -8.38
CA ILE A 244 16.77 -7.69 -8.15
C ILE A 244 15.84 -7.75 -9.37
N GLY A 245 15.81 -6.71 -10.20
CA GLY A 245 14.94 -6.58 -11.37
C GLY A 245 13.46 -6.31 -11.04
N MET A 246 13.14 -5.77 -9.85
CA MET A 246 11.74 -5.61 -9.38
C MET A 246 11.45 -4.22 -8.80
N GLY A 247 10.28 -3.66 -9.12
CA GLY A 247 9.73 -2.46 -8.46
C GLY A 247 9.18 -2.75 -7.05
N ASN A 248 8.81 -1.71 -6.31
CA ASN A 248 8.40 -1.84 -4.89
C ASN A 248 7.23 -2.80 -4.66
N ASN A 249 6.09 -2.60 -5.34
CA ASN A 249 4.92 -3.46 -5.15
C ASN A 249 5.19 -4.93 -5.56
N PRO A 250 5.82 -5.22 -6.71
CA PRO A 250 6.29 -6.58 -7.02
C PRO A 250 7.24 -7.17 -5.98
N MET A 251 8.15 -6.38 -5.41
CA MET A 251 9.09 -6.84 -4.38
C MET A 251 8.39 -7.24 -3.08
N VAL A 252 7.33 -6.52 -2.69
CA VAL A 252 6.46 -6.93 -1.57
C VAL A 252 5.75 -8.25 -1.89
N GLY A 253 5.20 -8.38 -3.10
CA GLY A 253 4.58 -9.63 -3.57
C GLY A 253 5.53 -10.82 -3.55
N ALA A 254 6.77 -10.63 -4.02
CA ALA A 254 7.81 -11.64 -3.97
C ALA A 254 8.18 -12.00 -2.52
N THR A 255 8.31 -11.01 -1.63
CA THR A 255 8.61 -11.23 -0.21
C THR A 255 7.53 -12.09 0.45
N VAL A 256 6.25 -11.77 0.23
CA VAL A 256 5.11 -12.54 0.76
C VAL A 256 5.09 -13.95 0.17
N ALA A 257 5.26 -14.09 -1.16
CA ALA A 257 5.25 -15.39 -1.81
C ALA A 257 6.38 -16.32 -1.31
N CYS A 258 7.61 -15.80 -1.20
CA CYS A 258 8.75 -16.56 -0.68
C CYS A 258 8.56 -16.91 0.80
N ALA A 259 8.02 -16.00 1.61
CA ALA A 259 7.74 -16.23 3.02
C ALA A 259 6.70 -17.34 3.23
N VAL A 260 5.62 -17.33 2.45
CA VAL A 260 4.59 -18.38 2.42
C VAL A 260 5.19 -19.72 2.04
N ALA A 261 6.01 -19.76 0.99
CA ALA A 261 6.68 -20.99 0.56
C ALA A 261 7.60 -21.58 1.66
N VAL A 262 8.27 -20.74 2.45
CA VAL A 262 9.06 -21.20 3.61
C VAL A 262 8.16 -21.86 4.65
N GLU A 263 7.01 -21.28 5.00
CA GLU A 263 6.10 -21.89 5.97
C GLU A 263 5.50 -23.19 5.44
N GLU A 264 5.04 -23.23 4.18
CA GLU A 264 4.51 -24.45 3.55
C GLU A 264 5.56 -25.57 3.55
N ALA A 265 6.82 -25.26 3.22
CA ALA A 265 7.91 -26.24 3.24
C ALA A 265 8.27 -26.75 4.65
N MET A 266 7.97 -25.99 5.71
CA MET A 266 8.22 -26.37 7.11
C MET A 266 7.03 -27.09 7.76
N LYS A 267 5.89 -27.16 7.06
CA LYS A 267 4.70 -27.94 7.48
C LYS A 267 4.74 -29.39 7.01
N GLY A 268 5.56 -29.71 6.01
CA GLY A 268 5.89 -31.07 5.59
C GLY A 268 7.00 -31.68 6.44
#